data_AF-A0A0T5Z4Y1-F1
#
_entry.id   AF-A0A0T5Z4Y1-F1
#
_cell.length_a   1.000
_cell.length_b   1.000
_cell.length_c   1.000
_cell.angle_alpha   90.00
_cell.angle_beta   90.00
_cell.angle_gamma   90.00
#
_symmetry.space_group_name_H-M   'P 1'
#
loop_
_entity.id
_entity.type
_entity.pdbx_description
1 polymer ?
#
loop_
_entity_poly.entity_id
_entity_poly.type
_entity_poly.pdbx_seq_one_letter_code
_entity_poly.pdbx_strand_id
1 'polypeptide(L)' 'MVLPSTHFEQIRVVSIPSDLDASEAFRYATGIIAQAEESEGDYSWDDIAEALEARGFIQADVVLGPELD' A
#
# COMPACT_ATOMS: atom_id res chain seq x y z
N MET A 1 -7.59 -3.14 0.06
CA MET A 1 -6.96 -3.02 1.38
C MET A 1 -6.53 -1.58 1.58
N VAL A 2 -6.81 -1.01 2.76
CA VAL A 2 -6.37 0.34 3.12
C VAL A 2 -5.01 0.23 3.80
N LEU A 3 -4.02 0.95 3.28
CA LEU A 3 -2.71 1.14 3.90
C LEU A 3 -2.77 2.43 4.72
N PRO A 4 -2.85 2.33 6.06
CA PRO A 4 -3.03 3.50 6.91
C PRO A 4 -1.75 4.34 6.96
N SER A 5 -1.92 5.64 7.16
CA SER A 5 -0.84 6.58 7.48
C SER A 5 -1.32 7.55 8.55
N THR A 6 -0.39 8.10 9.31
CA THR A 6 -0.64 9.22 10.23
C THR A 6 -0.96 10.52 9.50
N HIS A 7 -0.59 10.61 8.22
CA HIS A 7 -0.87 11.72 7.32
C HIS A 7 -1.99 11.30 6.35
N PHE A 8 -3.12 12.00 6.36
CA PHE A 8 -4.32 11.55 5.64
C PHE A 8 -4.10 11.49 4.12
N GLU A 9 -3.31 12.43 3.59
CA GLU A 9 -2.92 12.54 2.19
C GLU A 9 -1.98 11.41 1.73
N GLN A 10 -1.44 10.65 2.68
CA GLN A 10 -0.57 9.48 2.44
C GLN A 10 -1.29 8.15 2.67
N ILE A 11 -2.58 8.17 3.04
CA ILE A 11 -3.36 6.94 3.04
C ILE A 11 -3.47 6.45 1.60
N ARG A 12 -3.28 5.14 1.41
CA ARG A 12 -3.33 4.50 0.09
C ARG A 12 -4.29 3.33 0.12
N VAL A 13 -4.88 3.04 -1.02
CA VAL A 13 -5.73 1.85 -1.18
C VAL A 13 -5.15 1.01 -2.30
N VAL A 14 -5.02 -0.29 -2.04
CA VAL A 14 -4.53 -1.26 -3.02
C VAL A 14 -5.51 -2.42 -3.16
N SER A 15 -5.67 -2.96 -4.36
CA SER A 15 -6.38 -4.23 -4.55
C SER A 15 -5.56 -5.38 -3.98
N ILE A 16 -6.25 -6.38 -3.41
CA ILE A 16 -5.59 -7.61 -2.98
C ILE A 16 -5.53 -8.57 -4.19
N PRO A 17 -4.38 -9.19 -4.48
CA PRO A 17 -4.26 -10.24 -5.49
C PRO A 17 -5.28 -11.37 -5.25
N SER A 18 -5.87 -11.91 -6.32
CA SER A 18 -6.92 -12.94 -6.20
C SER A 18 -6.43 -14.28 -5.63
N ASP A 19 -5.12 -14.50 -5.64
CA ASP A 19 -4.43 -15.69 -5.16
C ASP A 19 -3.97 -15.59 -3.69
N LEU A 20 -4.18 -14.45 -3.03
CA LEU A 20 -3.83 -14.24 -1.62
C LEU A 20 -5.08 -14.11 -0.75
N ASP A 21 -5.03 -14.71 0.44
CA ASP A 21 -5.98 -14.37 1.49
C ASP A 21 -5.66 -12.99 2.10
N ALA A 22 -6.63 -12.41 2.82
CA ALA A 22 -6.48 -11.06 3.38
C ALA A 22 -5.34 -10.95 4.41
N SER A 23 -5.07 -12.02 5.16
CA SER A 23 -4.01 -12.06 6.19
C SER A 23 -2.62 -12.20 5.56
N GLU A 24 -2.51 -13.01 4.51
CA GLU A 24 -1.30 -13.14 3.70
C GLU A 24 -0.98 -11.84 2.99
N ALA A 25 -1.98 -11.24 2.35
CA ALA A 25 -1.86 -9.96 1.67
C ALA A 25 -1.41 -8.85 2.63
N PHE A 26 -2.00 -8.79 3.82
CA PHE A 26 -1.58 -7.85 4.87
C PHE A 26 -0.12 -8.06 5.25
N ARG A 27 0.27 -9.31 5.55
CA ARG A 27 1.65 -9.65 5.94
C ARG A 27 2.66 -9.28 4.86
N TYR A 28 2.36 -9.54 3.59
CA TYR A 28 3.23 -9.16 2.47
C TYR A 28 3.37 -7.65 2.35
N ALA A 29 2.26 -6.92 2.35
CA ALA A 29 2.29 -5.46 2.21
C ALA A 29 3.06 -4.80 3.37
N THR A 30 2.80 -5.21 4.61
CA THR A 30 3.55 -4.67 5.76
C THR A 30 5.03 -5.03 5.72
N GLY A 31 5.37 -6.22 5.22
CA GLY A 31 6.76 -6.64 5.09
C GLY A 31 7.55 -5.84 4.05
N ILE A 32 6.91 -5.46 2.95
CA ILE A 32 7.49 -4.59 1.92
C ILE A 32 7.74 -3.19 2.50
N ILE A 33 6.75 -2.62 3.17
CA ILE A 33 6.84 -1.28 3.77
C ILE A 33 7.94 -1.23 4.83
N ALA A 34 7.99 -2.21 5.74
CA ALA A 34 9.02 -2.28 6.76
C ALA A 34 10.43 -2.37 6.15
N GLN A 35 10.59 -3.12 5.06
CA GLN A 35 11.88 -3.23 4.36
C GLN A 35 12.33 -1.89 3.75
N ALA A 36 11.39 -1.11 3.22
CA ALA A 36 11.67 0.24 2.73
C ALA A 36 12.07 1.17 3.87
N GLU A 37 11.35 1.12 5.00
CA GLU A 37 11.64 1.91 6.21
C GLU A 37 12.99 1.55 6.87
N GLU A 38 13.43 0.30 6.77
CA GLU A 38 14.73 -0.15 7.28
C GLU A 38 15.90 0.25 6.39
N SER A 39 15.65 0.60 5.12
CA SER A 39 16.69 1.11 4.24
C SER A 39 17.05 2.54 4.67
N GLU A 40 18.31 2.80 5.07
CA GLU A 40 18.78 4.12 5.53
C GLU A 40 18.77 5.23 4.46
N GLY A 41 18.05 5.04 3.34
CA GLY A 41 17.91 5.99 2.24
C GLY A 41 16.53 6.66 2.18
N ASP A 42 16.43 7.72 1.36
CA ASP A 42 15.14 8.27 0.94
C ASP A 42 14.41 7.20 0.12
N TYR A 43 13.50 6.46 0.74
CA TYR A 43 12.52 5.64 0.03
C TYR A 43 11.31 6.52 -0.28
N SER A 44 10.77 6.37 -1.49
CA SER A 44 9.57 7.07 -1.92
C SER A 44 8.36 6.14 -1.92
N TRP A 45 7.16 6.73 -2.04
CA TRP A 45 5.96 5.93 -2.28
C TRP A 45 6.06 5.11 -3.57
N ASP A 46 6.70 5.64 -4.61
CA ASP A 46 6.80 4.97 -5.91
C ASP A 46 7.60 3.67 -5.80
N ASP A 47 8.64 3.64 -4.95
CA ASP A 47 9.41 2.43 -4.67
C ASP A 47 8.57 1.36 -3.98
N ILE A 48 7.73 1.77 -3.01
CA ILE A 48 6.80 0.86 -2.32
C ILE A 48 5.72 0.36 -3.27
N ALA A 49 5.17 1.24 -4.10
CA ALA A 49 4.15 0.91 -5.09
C ALA A 49 4.67 -0.11 -6.10
N GLU A 50 5.87 0.09 -6.63
CA GLU A 50 6.52 -0.86 -7.55
C GLU A 50 6.71 -2.24 -6.89
N ALA A 51 7.18 -2.27 -5.64
CA ALA A 51 7.37 -3.53 -4.91
C ALA A 51 6.04 -4.26 -4.61
N LEU A 52 4.97 -3.51 -4.32
CA LEU A 52 3.62 -4.04 -4.16
C LEU A 52 3.07 -4.57 -5.49
N GLU A 53 3.24 -3.83 -6.59
CA GLU A 53 2.83 -4.23 -7.94
C GLU A 53 3.52 -5.50 -8.42
N ALA A 54 4.81 -5.66 -8.11
CA ALA A 54 5.55 -6.89 -8.39
C ALA A 54 4.96 -8.14 -7.68
N ARG A 55 4.12 -7.95 -6.67
CA ARG A 55 3.37 -9.00 -5.95
C ARG A 55 1.88 -9.02 -6.31
N GLY A 56 1.46 -8.29 -7.34
CA GLY A 56 0.09 -8.28 -7.87
C GLY A 56 -0.86 -7.33 -7.16
N PHE A 57 -0.40 -6.54 -6.20
CA PHE A 57 -1.21 -5.46 -5.63
C PHE A 57 -1.31 -4.33 -6.65
N ILE A 58 -2.46 -3.69 -6.78
CA ILE A 58 -2.63 -2.57 -7.72
C ILE A 58 -3.14 -1.37 -6.94
N GLN A 59 -2.51 -0.20 -7.11
CA GLN A 59 -3.01 1.02 -6.50
C GLN A 59 -4.40 1.35 -7.05
N ALA A 60 -5.35 1.59 -6.14
CA ALA A 60 -6.70 1.99 -6.47
C ALA A 60 -6.87 3.48 -6.19
N ASP A 61 -7.25 4.24 -7.22
CA ASP A 61 -7.68 5.62 -7.06
C ASP A 61 -9.08 5.65 -6.46
N VAL A 62 -9.17 6.06 -5.20
CA VAL A 62 -10.42 6.12 -4.45
C VAL A 62 -10.52 7.42 -3.66
N VAL A 63 -11.75 7.94 -3.55
CA VAL A 63 -12.08 9.00 -2.59
C VAL A 63 -12.42 8.33 -1.26
N LEU A 64 -11.60 8.58 -0.23
CA LEU A 64 -11.87 8.10 1.12
C LEU A 64 -12.81 9.08 1.84
N GLY A 65 -14.11 8.84 1.70
CA GLY A 65 -15.15 9.65 2.33
C GLY A 65 -16.31 9.97 1.38
N PRO A 66 -17.31 10.72 1.85
CA PRO A 66 -18.34 11.24 0.97
C PRO A 66 -17.72 12.19 -0.04
N GLU A 67 -18.21 12.15 -1.28
CA GLU A 67 -17.91 13.15 -2.29
C GLU A 67 -18.46 14.49 -1.77
N LEU A 68 -17.56 15.47 -1.57
CA LEU A 68 -17.93 16.81 -1.10
C LEU A 68 -18.33 17.66 -2.30
N ASP A 69 -19.45 17.32 -2.94
CA ASP A 69 -20.09 18.13 -3.98
C ASP A 69 -21.22 18.99 -3.38
#